data_AF-A0A7S3RI40-F1
#
_entry.id   AF-A0A7S3RI40-F1
#
_cell.length_a   1.000
_cell.length_b   1.000
_cell.length_c   1.000
_cell.angle_alpha   90.00
_cell.angle_beta   90.00
_cell.angle_gamma   90.00
#
_symmetry.space_group_name_H-M   'P 1'
#
loop_
_entity.id
_entity.type
_entity.pdbx_description
1 polymer ?
#
loop_
_entity_poly.entity_id
_entity_poly.type
_entity_poly.pdbx_seq_one_letter_code
_entity_poly.pdbx_strand_id
1 'polypeptide(L)'
;NEAHTRMLLDATRHRLERKRTQKNQEVQTPTVASFTSADGLLCVEGPVRAVEGSLALKKSCPIGRLYDNVYAVAGTNCADRGYTIGGSEDHCYPGTTLYLRQDSDGEAFGNLEMQEMTMYGQRFNYSLDMVHLMFDCT
;
A
#
# COMPACT_ATOMS: atom_id res chain seq x y z
N ASN A 1 -36.48 45.29 24.91
CA ASN A 1 -35.82 44.02 25.26
C ASN A 1 -35.99 42.92 24.20
N GLU A 2 -36.39 43.25 22.96
CA GLU A 2 -36.65 42.26 21.90
C GLU A 2 -35.44 42.01 20.98
N ALA A 3 -34.53 42.97 20.86
CA ALA A 3 -33.34 42.86 20.03
C ALA A 3 -32.38 41.77 20.54
N HIS A 4 -32.26 41.62 21.85
CA HIS A 4 -31.38 40.62 22.47
C HIS A 4 -31.89 39.19 22.25
N THR A 5 -33.22 38.99 22.28
CA THR A 5 -33.85 37.68 22.05
C THR A 5 -33.70 37.22 20.60
N ARG A 6 -33.78 38.14 19.63
CA ARG A 6 -33.56 37.84 18.20
C ARG A 6 -32.11 37.41 17.93
N MET A 7 -31.15 38.10 18.53
CA MET A 7 -29.73 37.76 18.38
C MET A 7 -29.39 36.39 18.98
N LEU A 8 -29.99 36.04 20.11
CA LEU A 8 -29.83 34.71 20.71
C LEU A 8 -30.39 33.61 19.81
N LEU A 9 -31.60 33.81 19.24
CA LEU A 9 -32.23 32.84 18.35
C LEU A 9 -31.40 32.58 17.08
N ASP A 10 -30.87 33.63 16.44
CA ASP A 10 -30.02 33.50 15.24
C ASP A 10 -28.68 32.81 15.55
N ALA A 11 -28.09 33.09 16.70
CA ALA A 11 -26.87 32.40 17.15
C ALA A 11 -27.12 30.90 17.36
N THR A 12 -28.26 30.51 17.93
CA THR A 12 -28.64 29.09 18.06
C THR A 12 -28.89 28.43 16.71
N ARG A 13 -29.50 29.14 15.76
CA ARG A 13 -29.82 28.62 14.42
C ARG A 13 -28.54 28.33 13.62
N HIS A 14 -27.58 29.25 13.63
CA HIS A 14 -26.27 29.04 13.02
C HIS A 14 -25.48 27.91 13.68
N ARG A 15 -25.58 27.73 15.00
CA ARG A 15 -24.91 26.64 15.72
C ARG A 15 -25.49 25.27 15.38
N LEU A 16 -26.80 25.19 15.17
CA LEU A 16 -27.48 23.96 14.77
C LEU A 16 -27.19 23.59 13.31
N GLU A 17 -27.15 24.57 12.41
CA GLU A 17 -26.80 24.34 11.00
C GLU A 17 -25.36 23.81 10.84
N ARG A 18 -24.37 24.39 11.55
CA ARG A 18 -22.99 23.90 11.54
C ARG A 18 -22.85 22.46 12.05
N LYS A 19 -23.60 22.07 13.08
CA LYS A 19 -23.63 20.69 13.59
C LYS A 19 -24.26 19.72 12.58
N ARG A 20 -25.24 20.19 11.79
CA ARG A 20 -25.92 19.38 10.76
C ARG A 20 -25.04 19.17 9.52
N THR A 21 -24.20 20.15 9.16
CA THR A 21 -23.22 19.99 8.07
C THR A 21 -22.09 19.03 8.46
N GLN A 22 -21.62 19.07 9.72
CA GLN A 22 -20.58 18.15 10.21
C GLN A 22 -21.04 16.68 10.30
N LYS A 23 -22.32 16.42 10.56
CA LYS A 23 -22.84 15.04 10.70
C LYS A 23 -22.98 14.29 9.36
N ASN A 24 -22.89 14.98 8.22
CA ASN A 24 -23.03 14.40 6.88
C ASN A 24 -21.70 14.16 6.15
N GLN A 25 -20.56 14.40 6.81
CA GLN A 25 -19.23 14.03 6.31
C GLN A 25 -18.62 12.98 7.24
N GLU A 26 -19.17 11.77 7.24
CA GLU A 26 -18.34 10.60 7.54
C GLU A 26 -17.31 10.49 6.43
N VAL A 27 -16.08 10.87 6.72
CA VAL A 27 -14.93 10.60 5.85
C VAL A 27 -14.85 9.09 5.71
N GLN A 28 -15.28 8.54 4.57
CA GLN A 28 -15.07 7.13 4.25
C GLN A 28 -13.56 6.91 4.19
N THR A 29 -12.99 6.32 5.25
CA THR A 29 -11.59 5.90 5.25
C THR A 29 -11.44 4.77 4.25
N PRO A 30 -10.51 4.86 3.29
CA PRO A 30 -10.30 3.79 2.33
C PRO A 30 -10.00 2.49 3.05
N THR A 31 -10.71 1.42 2.69
CA THR A 31 -10.52 0.09 3.30
C THR A 31 -9.39 -0.69 2.64
N VAL A 32 -9.11 -0.40 1.37
CA VAL A 32 -8.08 -1.02 0.54
C VAL A 32 -6.99 -0.02 0.19
N ALA A 33 -5.75 -0.51 0.14
CA ALA A 33 -4.64 0.17 -0.51
C ALA A 33 -3.96 -0.77 -1.51
N SER A 34 -3.11 -0.21 -2.34
CA SER A 34 -2.20 -0.96 -3.21
C SER A 34 -0.86 -0.25 -3.39
N PHE A 35 0.16 -0.99 -3.78
CA PHE A 35 1.37 -0.44 -4.36
C PHE A 35 1.82 -1.29 -5.54
N THR A 36 2.68 -0.71 -6.37
CA THR A 36 3.29 -1.38 -7.51
C THR A 36 4.80 -1.41 -7.31
N SER A 37 5.46 -2.53 -7.63
CA SER A 37 6.92 -2.60 -7.68
C SER A 37 7.48 -1.52 -8.62
N ALA A 38 8.72 -1.10 -8.40
CA ALA A 38 9.35 -0.01 -9.14
C ALA A 38 9.47 -0.30 -10.65
N ASP A 39 9.58 -1.58 -11.01
CA ASP A 39 9.61 -2.09 -12.38
C ASP A 39 8.23 -2.19 -13.05
N GLY A 40 7.14 -2.05 -12.29
CA GLY A 40 5.78 -2.17 -12.81
C GLY A 40 5.33 -3.59 -13.13
N LEU A 41 6.04 -4.62 -12.68
CA LEU A 41 5.70 -6.02 -12.98
C LEU A 41 4.68 -6.60 -12.00
N LEU A 42 4.67 -6.10 -10.77
CA LEU A 42 3.86 -6.65 -9.69
C LEU A 42 3.08 -5.56 -8.96
N CYS A 43 1.83 -5.86 -8.63
CA CYS A 43 1.01 -5.04 -7.76
C CYS A 43 0.61 -5.84 -6.52
N VAL A 44 0.66 -5.21 -5.35
CA VAL A 44 0.17 -5.78 -4.10
C VAL A 44 -1.00 -4.94 -3.61
N GLU A 45 -2.09 -5.58 -3.21
CA GLU A 45 -3.23 -4.93 -2.57
C GLU A 45 -3.66 -5.65 -1.29
N GLY A 46 -4.51 -4.98 -0.52
CA GLY A 46 -5.08 -5.50 0.72
C GLY A 46 -5.55 -4.37 1.63
N PRO A 47 -5.86 -4.66 2.91
CA PRO A 47 -6.16 -3.65 3.90
C PRO A 47 -5.02 -2.65 4.04
N VAL A 48 -5.33 -1.37 4.23
CA VAL A 48 -4.34 -0.27 4.24
C VAL A 48 -3.13 -0.57 5.13
N ARG A 49 -3.36 -1.04 6.37
CA ARG A 49 -2.28 -1.38 7.30
C ARG A 49 -1.45 -2.58 6.86
N ALA A 50 -2.07 -3.56 6.22
CA ALA A 50 -1.36 -4.73 5.73
C ALA A 50 -0.44 -4.34 4.56
N VAL A 51 -0.93 -3.51 3.65
CA VAL A 51 -0.17 -3.01 2.49
C VAL A 51 0.97 -2.09 2.90
N GLU A 52 0.77 -1.21 3.88
CA GLU A 52 1.84 -0.39 4.45
C GLU A 52 2.95 -1.25 5.08
N GLY A 53 2.57 -2.26 5.86
CA GLY A 53 3.51 -3.17 6.50
C GLY A 53 4.24 -4.08 5.52
N SER A 54 3.54 -4.61 4.51
CA SER A 54 4.17 -5.46 3.49
C SER A 54 5.15 -4.65 2.63
N LEU A 55 4.83 -3.41 2.28
CA LEU A 55 5.76 -2.53 1.58
C LEU A 55 7.00 -2.21 2.43
N ALA A 56 6.81 -1.94 3.73
CA ALA A 56 7.92 -1.67 4.64
C ALA A 56 8.85 -2.88 4.78
N LEU A 57 8.27 -4.08 4.90
CA LEU A 57 9.01 -5.33 4.95
C LEU A 57 9.82 -5.53 3.66
N LYS A 58 9.17 -5.46 2.50
CA LYS A 58 9.81 -5.64 1.19
C LYS A 58 10.96 -4.67 0.95
N LYS A 59 10.84 -3.41 1.41
CA LYS A 59 11.93 -2.42 1.37
C LYS A 59 13.12 -2.75 2.26
N SER A 60 12.91 -3.54 3.31
CA SER A 60 13.97 -3.98 4.24
C SER A 60 14.68 -5.27 3.79
N CYS A 61 14.09 -6.02 2.86
CA CYS A 61 14.65 -7.24 2.29
C CYS A 61 15.89 -6.97 1.41
N PRO A 62 16.70 -8.02 1.10
CA PRO A 62 17.77 -7.92 0.10
C PRO A 62 17.33 -7.41 -1.28
N ILE A 63 16.05 -7.60 -1.63
CA ILE A 63 15.42 -7.11 -2.86
C ILE A 63 14.82 -5.70 -2.75
N GLY A 64 15.11 -4.96 -1.68
CA GLY A 64 14.44 -3.69 -1.36
C GLY A 64 14.50 -2.62 -2.47
N ARG A 65 15.50 -2.68 -3.35
CA ARG A 65 15.61 -1.79 -4.52
C ARG A 65 14.47 -1.95 -5.53
N LEU A 66 13.83 -3.12 -5.60
CA LEU A 66 12.61 -3.31 -6.40
C LEU A 66 11.42 -2.48 -5.88
N TYR A 67 11.57 -1.85 -4.72
CA TYR A 67 10.57 -1.02 -4.08
C TYR A 67 11.07 0.40 -3.78
N ASP A 68 12.19 0.82 -4.38
CA ASP A 68 12.69 2.19 -4.25
C ASP A 68 11.67 3.18 -4.80
N ASN A 69 11.42 4.26 -4.05
CA ASN A 69 10.42 5.28 -4.37
C ASN A 69 8.99 4.76 -4.57
N VAL A 70 8.68 3.55 -4.12
CA VAL A 70 7.32 2.99 -4.11
C VAL A 70 6.57 3.45 -2.87
N TYR A 71 5.26 3.71 -3.00
CA TYR A 71 4.39 4.12 -1.90
C TYR A 71 3.08 3.34 -1.94
N ALA A 72 2.56 3.00 -0.76
CA ALA A 72 1.20 2.50 -0.61
C ALA A 72 0.21 3.62 -0.90
N VAL A 73 -0.78 3.33 -1.74
CA VAL A 73 -1.82 4.28 -2.15
C VAL A 73 -3.16 3.76 -1.66
N ALA A 74 -3.74 4.46 -0.69
CA ALA A 74 -5.05 4.16 -0.15
C ALA A 74 -6.16 4.53 -1.16
N GLY A 75 -7.22 3.72 -1.21
CA GLY A 75 -8.38 3.96 -2.07
C GLY A 75 -8.19 3.54 -3.53
N THR A 76 -7.15 2.75 -3.82
CA THR A 76 -6.89 2.20 -5.15
C THR A 76 -6.54 0.73 -4.99
N ASN A 77 -7.17 -0.13 -5.78
CA ASN A 77 -6.84 -1.55 -5.86
C ASN A 77 -5.91 -1.82 -7.07
N CYS A 78 -5.40 -3.03 -7.20
CA CYS A 78 -4.52 -3.45 -8.29
C CYS A 78 -5.24 -3.52 -9.64
N ALA A 79 -6.53 -3.89 -9.66
CA ALA A 79 -7.32 -3.88 -10.89
C ALA A 79 -7.48 -2.46 -11.48
N ASP A 80 -7.66 -1.44 -10.64
CA ASP A 80 -7.71 -0.02 -11.02
C ASP A 80 -6.40 0.44 -11.69
N ARG A 81 -5.29 -0.26 -11.39
CA ARG A 81 -3.95 -0.03 -11.94
C ARG A 81 -3.63 -0.93 -13.14
N GLY A 82 -4.58 -1.75 -13.58
CA GLY A 82 -4.43 -2.68 -14.71
C GLY A 82 -3.74 -3.99 -14.38
N TYR A 83 -3.68 -4.41 -13.12
CA TYR A 83 -3.17 -5.72 -12.69
C TYR A 83 -4.34 -6.60 -12.31
N THR A 84 -4.70 -7.54 -13.19
CA THR A 84 -5.91 -8.36 -13.07
C THR A 84 -5.62 -9.85 -13.12
N ILE A 85 -4.39 -10.25 -13.37
CA ILE A 85 -3.99 -11.65 -13.47
C ILE A 85 -3.54 -12.15 -12.10
N GLY A 86 -4.18 -13.25 -11.65
CA GLY A 86 -3.77 -14.07 -10.52
C GLY A 86 -3.58 -13.31 -9.22
N GLY A 87 -4.61 -13.29 -8.36
CA GLY A 87 -4.52 -12.81 -6.99
C GLY A 87 -4.08 -13.95 -6.06
N SER A 88 -2.77 -14.17 -5.87
CA SER A 88 -2.30 -15.09 -4.83
C SER A 88 -2.02 -14.32 -3.55
N GLU A 89 -2.39 -14.90 -2.41
CA GLU A 89 -1.99 -14.33 -1.12
C GLU A 89 -0.47 -14.29 -1.01
N ASP A 90 0.06 -13.18 -0.49
CA ASP A 90 1.49 -13.07 -0.18
C ASP A 90 1.80 -13.99 1.00
N HIS A 91 2.54 -15.05 0.72
CA HIS A 91 2.91 -16.03 1.74
C HIS A 91 3.76 -15.41 2.87
N CYS A 92 4.55 -14.38 2.57
CA CYS A 92 5.37 -13.67 3.53
C CYS A 92 4.56 -12.62 4.32
N TYR A 93 3.44 -12.14 3.76
CA TYR A 93 2.61 -11.13 4.40
C TYR A 93 1.10 -11.42 4.27
N PRO A 94 0.54 -12.23 5.18
CA PRO A 94 -0.88 -12.59 5.17
C PRO A 94 -1.81 -11.38 5.13
N GLY A 95 -2.92 -11.53 4.42
CA GLY A 95 -3.89 -10.44 4.20
C GLY A 95 -3.50 -9.45 3.10
N THR A 96 -2.42 -9.70 2.36
CA THR A 96 -2.14 -9.01 1.10
C THR A 96 -2.16 -9.98 -0.06
N THR A 97 -2.44 -9.48 -1.26
CA THR A 97 -2.58 -10.29 -2.46
C THR A 97 -1.76 -9.66 -3.58
N LEU A 98 -0.98 -10.48 -4.27
CA LEU A 98 -0.17 -10.06 -5.41
C LEU A 98 -0.96 -10.26 -6.69
N TYR A 99 -0.83 -9.33 -7.63
CA TYR A 99 -1.46 -9.33 -8.94
C TYR A 99 -0.43 -8.97 -10.01
N LEU A 100 -0.59 -9.58 -11.18
CA LEU A 100 0.22 -9.34 -12.37
C LEU A 100 -0.62 -8.66 -13.46
N ARG A 101 0.06 -8.03 -14.43
CA ARG A 101 -0.59 -7.45 -15.60
C ARG A 101 -0.67 -8.46 -16.75
N GLN A 102 0.38 -9.24 -16.93
CA GLN A 102 0.49 -10.32 -17.91
C GLN A 102 1.23 -11.52 -17.28
N ASP A 103 0.98 -12.74 -17.77
CA ASP A 103 1.54 -13.97 -17.16
C ASP A 103 3.08 -13.97 -17.11
N SER A 104 3.73 -13.35 -18.10
CA SER A 104 5.19 -13.25 -18.17
C SER A 104 5.80 -12.35 -17.09
N ASP A 105 5.01 -11.49 -16.45
CA ASP A 105 5.53 -10.56 -15.44
C ASP A 105 6.03 -11.31 -14.20
N GLY A 106 5.43 -12.46 -13.86
CA GLY A 106 5.85 -13.26 -12.71
C GLY A 106 7.26 -13.82 -12.89
N GLU A 107 7.56 -14.37 -14.07
CA GLU A 107 8.90 -14.86 -14.40
C GLU A 107 9.90 -13.70 -14.48
N ALA A 108 9.51 -12.58 -15.12
CA ALA A 108 10.36 -11.40 -15.20
C ALA A 108 10.69 -10.82 -13.81
N PHE A 109 9.71 -10.78 -12.90
CA PHE A 109 9.90 -10.33 -11.53
C PHE A 109 10.83 -11.27 -10.76
N GLY A 110 10.64 -12.59 -10.85
CA GLY A 110 11.53 -13.57 -10.20
C GLY A 110 12.99 -13.47 -10.68
N ASN A 111 13.21 -13.16 -11.96
CA ASN A 111 14.56 -12.90 -12.48
C ASN A 111 15.18 -11.63 -11.87
N LEU A 112 14.39 -10.57 -11.68
CA LEU A 112 14.85 -9.34 -11.02
C LEU A 112 15.12 -9.54 -9.53
N GLU A 113 14.31 -10.32 -8.82
CA GLU A 113 14.57 -10.72 -7.44
C GLU A 113 15.94 -11.42 -7.33
N MET A 114 16.20 -12.38 -8.23
CA MET A 114 17.49 -13.08 -8.27
C MET A 114 18.67 -12.14 -8.56
N GLN A 115 18.49 -11.21 -9.50
CA GLN A 115 19.49 -10.21 -9.82
C GLN A 115 19.78 -9.31 -8.61
N GLU A 116 18.74 -8.84 -7.91
CA GLU A 116 18.88 -7.97 -6.75
C GLU A 116 19.54 -8.67 -5.56
N MET A 117 19.18 -9.93 -5.29
CA MET A 117 19.86 -10.75 -4.29
C MET A 117 21.35 -10.92 -4.62
N THR A 118 21.68 -11.16 -5.89
CA THR A 118 23.08 -11.26 -6.34
C THR A 118 23.83 -9.95 -6.11
N MET A 119 23.23 -8.82 -6.50
CA MET A 119 23.84 -7.50 -6.30
C MET A 119 23.96 -7.13 -4.81
N TYR A 120 23.00 -7.52 -3.98
CA TYR A 120 23.08 -7.36 -2.53
C TYR A 120 24.26 -8.14 -1.96
N GLY A 121 24.41 -9.42 -2.33
CA GLY A 121 25.52 -10.26 -1.91
C GLY A 121 26.87 -9.67 -2.30
N GLN A 122 27.01 -9.22 -3.55
CA GLN A 122 28.23 -8.54 -4.03
C GLN A 122 28.54 -7.27 -3.23
N ARG A 123 27.53 -6.45 -2.93
CA ARG A 123 27.70 -5.19 -2.21
C ARG A 123 28.20 -5.38 -0.78
N PHE A 124 27.73 -6.42 -0.11
CA PHE A 124 28.03 -6.68 1.30
C PHE A 124 28.99 -7.85 1.54
N ASN A 125 29.55 -8.42 0.46
CA ASN A 125 30.44 -9.57 0.49
C ASN A 125 29.81 -10.80 1.19
N TYR A 126 28.56 -11.09 0.84
CA TYR A 126 27.83 -12.30 1.25
C TYR A 126 27.71 -13.27 0.07
N SER A 127 27.73 -14.58 0.37
CA SER A 127 27.38 -15.60 -0.61
C SER A 127 25.90 -15.51 -0.97
N LEU A 128 25.53 -16.00 -2.15
CA LEU A 128 24.13 -16.02 -2.57
C LEU A 128 23.25 -16.82 -1.61
N ASP A 129 23.75 -17.95 -1.10
CA ASP A 129 23.06 -18.77 -0.09
C ASP A 129 22.77 -17.99 1.19
N MET A 130 23.72 -17.14 1.63
CA MET A 130 23.51 -16.30 2.81
C MET A 130 22.45 -15.23 2.54
N VAL A 131 22.40 -14.67 1.34
CA VAL A 131 21.38 -13.69 0.96
C VAL A 131 20.00 -14.34 0.88
N HIS A 132 19.89 -15.55 0.32
CA HIS A 132 18.64 -16.31 0.35
C HIS A 132 18.16 -16.56 1.77
N LEU A 133 19.05 -16.98 2.68
CA LEU A 133 18.70 -17.15 4.09
C LEU A 133 18.18 -15.85 4.72
N MET A 134 18.78 -14.70 4.37
CA MET A 134 18.30 -13.40 4.84
C MET A 134 16.93 -13.04 4.26
N PHE A 135 16.70 -13.34 2.99
CA PHE A 135 15.43 -13.11 2.30
C PHE A 135 14.30 -13.99 2.85
N ASP A 136 14.59 -15.25 3.16
CA ASP A 136 13.61 -16.17 3.74
C ASP A 136 13.20 -15.78 5.18
N CYS A 137 14.01 -14.95 5.85
CA CYS A 137 13.76 -14.45 7.20
C CYS A 137 13.07 -13.07 7.24
N THR A 138 12.65 -12.57 6.08
CA THR A 138 11.88 -11.32 5.96
C THR A 138 10.48 -11.62 5.46
#